data_AF-A0A9D1CUR1-F1
#
_entry.id   AF-A0A9D1CUR1-F1
#
_cell.length_a   1.000
_cell.length_b   1.000
_cell.length_c   1.000
_cell.angle_alpha   90.00
_cell.angle_beta   90.00
_cell.angle_gamma   90.00
#
_symmetry.space_group_name_H-M   'P 1'
#
loop_
_entity.id
_entity.type
_entity.pdbx_description
1 polymer ?
#
loop_
_entity_poly.entity_id
_entity_poly.type
_entity_poly.pdbx_seq_one_letter_code
_entity_poly.pdbx_strand_id
1 'polypeptide(L)'
;MKKRLPYFLCIFLTAAVVLSSLFLPQAGFVLMDRQEQQKTSVEPANTGTASEDISIGSKLTAMAYLDDGYGSSLLSDVFLATGEEIPKEKLVSIIQRESAKADPLQILLPSALLDEKAVLENAQLYNVIYINGVTQSFPLWVAEISIEEFIFSFSLDARTGKIYAMKAYNKGVGTAGFSIEEDLLFLEEQDPYLYQQALLAFAAYLGYKDIALEEYTKDDFFSIYFEEESFFLSIFFTDMEISMGPHIW
;
A
#
# COMPACT_ATOMS: atom_id res chain seq x y z
N MET A 1 -44.93 -50.22 -4.59
CA MET A 1 -45.64 -49.25 -5.46
C MET A 1 -44.72 -48.05 -5.69
N LYS A 2 -44.17 -47.88 -6.91
CA LYS A 2 -43.36 -46.70 -7.28
C LYS A 2 -44.31 -45.51 -7.53
N LYS A 3 -44.30 -44.50 -6.65
CA LYS A 3 -45.08 -43.26 -6.85
C LYS A 3 -44.45 -42.49 -8.02
N ARG A 4 -45.17 -42.38 -9.13
CA ARG A 4 -44.79 -41.51 -10.25
C ARG A 4 -45.05 -40.07 -9.84
N LEU A 5 -44.02 -39.23 -9.85
CA LEU A 5 -44.14 -37.79 -9.62
C LEU A 5 -45.04 -37.21 -10.73
N PRO A 6 -46.08 -36.42 -10.42
CA PRO A 6 -46.98 -35.91 -11.45
C PRO A 6 -46.27 -34.87 -12.32
N TYR A 7 -46.25 -35.11 -13.63
CA TYR A 7 -45.55 -34.32 -14.66
C TYR A 7 -45.82 -32.80 -14.59
N PHE A 8 -46.99 -32.39 -14.09
CA PHE A 8 -47.32 -30.97 -13.85
C PHE A 8 -46.38 -30.28 -12.86
N LEU A 9 -45.89 -30.99 -11.84
CA LEU A 9 -44.96 -30.43 -10.86
C LEU A 9 -43.60 -30.14 -11.52
N CYS A 10 -43.15 -30.99 -12.43
CA CYS A 10 -41.91 -30.78 -13.20
C CYS A 10 -42.00 -29.59 -14.14
N ILE A 11 -43.16 -29.37 -14.77
CA ILE A 11 -43.37 -28.24 -15.68
C ILE A 11 -43.37 -26.91 -14.91
N PHE A 12 -44.03 -26.86 -13.74
CA PHE A 12 -43.98 -25.66 -12.89
C PHE A 12 -42.58 -25.39 -12.33
N LEU A 13 -41.83 -26.44 -11.95
CA LEU A 13 -40.45 -26.28 -11.48
C LEU A 13 -39.53 -25.75 -12.59
N THR A 14 -39.67 -26.25 -13.82
CA THR A 14 -38.87 -25.78 -14.96
C THR A 14 -39.24 -24.35 -15.36
N ALA A 15 -40.53 -24.00 -15.38
CA ALA A 15 -40.96 -22.62 -15.63
C ALA A 15 -40.44 -21.65 -14.55
N ALA A 16 -40.46 -22.05 -13.27
CA ALA A 16 -39.91 -21.25 -12.18
C ALA A 16 -38.40 -21.06 -12.28
N VAL A 17 -37.63 -22.10 -12.64
CA VAL A 17 -36.17 -21.99 -12.86
C VAL A 17 -35.85 -21.08 -14.04
N VAL A 18 -36.58 -21.19 -15.15
CA VAL A 18 -36.37 -20.35 -16.33
C VAL A 18 -36.73 -18.88 -16.03
N LEU A 19 -37.84 -18.63 -15.33
CA LEU A 19 -38.21 -17.28 -14.90
C LEU A 19 -37.22 -16.69 -13.89
N SER A 20 -36.67 -17.52 -12.99
CA SER A 20 -35.61 -17.09 -12.06
C SER A 20 -34.35 -16.66 -12.83
N SER A 21 -33.97 -17.40 -13.89
CA SER A 21 -32.81 -17.07 -14.72
C SER A 21 -33.00 -15.83 -15.59
N LEU A 22 -34.23 -15.45 -15.91
CA LEU A 22 -34.55 -14.28 -16.74
C LEU A 22 -34.56 -12.96 -15.94
N PHE A 23 -34.73 -13.02 -14.61
CA PHE A 23 -34.87 -11.84 -13.75
C PHE A 23 -33.71 -11.63 -12.76
N LEU A 24 -32.59 -12.35 -12.90
CA LEU A 24 -31.42 -12.25 -12.01
C LEU A 24 -30.11 -11.63 -12.56
N PRO A 25 -30.06 -10.80 -13.62
CA PRO A 25 -28.85 -10.03 -13.89
C PRO A 25 -29.03 -8.62 -13.33
N GLN A 26 -28.63 -8.38 -12.07
CA GLN A 26 -27.96 -7.12 -11.62
C GLN A 26 -27.89 -6.97 -10.09
N ALA A 27 -28.77 -7.59 -9.30
CA ALA A 27 -28.72 -7.45 -7.83
C ALA A 27 -27.97 -8.57 -7.10
N GLY A 28 -27.83 -9.76 -7.71
CA GLY A 28 -27.07 -10.89 -7.14
C GLY A 28 -25.56 -10.80 -7.36
N PHE A 29 -25.10 -10.14 -8.43
CA PHE A 29 -23.67 -10.02 -8.74
C PHE A 29 -22.92 -9.13 -7.75
N VAL A 30 -23.56 -8.15 -7.11
CA VAL A 30 -22.87 -7.24 -6.19
C VAL A 30 -22.64 -7.88 -4.81
N LEU A 31 -23.46 -8.87 -4.41
CA LEU A 31 -23.36 -9.49 -3.07
C LEU A 31 -22.69 -10.88 -3.08
N MET A 32 -22.77 -11.63 -4.19
CA MET A 32 -22.10 -12.94 -4.29
C MET A 32 -20.59 -12.80 -4.57
N ASP A 33 -20.15 -11.71 -5.21
CA ASP A 33 -18.74 -11.50 -5.57
C ASP A 33 -17.85 -11.23 -4.34
N ARG A 34 -18.41 -10.63 -3.26
CA ARG A 34 -17.68 -10.43 -2.00
C ARG A 34 -17.48 -11.70 -1.16
N GLN A 35 -18.33 -12.72 -1.33
CA GLN A 35 -18.23 -13.97 -0.54
C GLN A 35 -17.59 -15.13 -1.30
N GLU A 36 -17.70 -15.19 -2.64
CA GLU A 36 -17.00 -16.21 -3.45
C GLU A 36 -15.54 -15.87 -3.75
N GLN A 37 -15.16 -14.58 -3.78
CA GLN A 37 -13.73 -14.18 -3.82
C GLN A 37 -12.94 -14.67 -2.59
N GLN A 38 -13.61 -14.99 -1.48
CA GLN A 38 -12.97 -15.57 -0.29
C GLN A 38 -12.76 -17.09 -0.35
N LYS A 39 -13.31 -17.82 -1.34
CA LYS A 39 -13.26 -19.30 -1.34
C LYS A 39 -12.87 -19.97 -2.66
N THR A 40 -12.75 -19.25 -3.76
CA THR A 40 -12.26 -19.84 -5.02
C THR A 40 -11.38 -18.85 -5.78
N SER A 41 -10.08 -18.89 -5.50
CA SER A 41 -9.06 -18.54 -6.48
C SER A 41 -7.86 -19.47 -6.29
N VAL A 42 -8.00 -20.67 -6.84
CA VAL A 42 -6.86 -21.48 -7.27
C VAL A 42 -6.96 -21.53 -8.79
N GLU A 43 -6.42 -20.50 -9.43
CA GLU A 43 -5.76 -20.66 -10.72
C GLU A 43 -4.53 -19.74 -10.68
N PRO A 44 -3.30 -20.31 -10.66
CA PRO A 44 -2.09 -19.51 -10.55
C PRO A 44 -1.92 -18.76 -11.86
N ALA A 45 -2.07 -17.45 -11.82
CA ALA A 45 -1.60 -16.60 -12.91
C ALA A 45 -0.07 -16.73 -12.98
N ASN A 46 0.39 -17.69 -13.79
CA ASN A 46 1.71 -17.71 -14.41
C ASN A 46 1.81 -16.54 -15.42
N THR A 47 1.60 -15.32 -14.97
CA THR A 47 1.83 -14.07 -15.71
C THR A 47 2.47 -13.03 -14.82
N GLY A 48 3.24 -13.46 -13.82
CA GLY A 48 4.14 -12.58 -13.09
C GLY A 48 5.20 -12.06 -14.05
N THR A 49 4.99 -10.89 -14.62
CA THR A 49 6.11 -10.00 -14.96
C THR A 49 7.02 -9.99 -13.75
N ALA A 50 8.31 -10.26 -13.95
CA ALA A 50 9.25 -10.18 -12.85
C ALA A 50 9.15 -8.77 -12.24
N SER A 51 9.37 -8.63 -10.94
CA SER A 51 9.34 -7.29 -10.30
C SER A 51 10.29 -6.29 -10.99
N GLU A 52 11.31 -6.77 -11.69
CA GLU A 52 12.24 -5.96 -12.51
C GLU A 52 11.60 -5.41 -13.79
N ASP A 53 10.53 -6.03 -14.30
CA ASP A 53 9.83 -5.62 -15.52
C ASP A 53 8.79 -4.51 -15.25
N ILE A 54 8.44 -4.28 -13.98
CA ILE A 54 7.46 -3.27 -13.59
C ILE A 54 8.20 -1.96 -13.28
N SER A 55 7.84 -0.91 -14.01
CA SER A 55 8.43 0.42 -13.84
C SER A 55 8.22 0.95 -12.42
N ILE A 56 9.12 1.81 -11.96
CA ILE A 56 8.98 2.45 -10.65
C ILE A 56 7.72 3.30 -10.56
N GLY A 57 7.33 4.01 -11.62
CA GLY A 57 6.09 4.79 -11.68
C GLY A 57 4.84 3.90 -11.51
N SER A 58 4.82 2.72 -12.14
CA SER A 58 3.74 1.75 -11.96
C SER A 58 3.66 1.20 -10.53
N LYS A 59 4.80 0.94 -9.89
CA LYS A 59 4.84 0.51 -8.47
C LYS A 59 4.36 1.62 -7.55
N LEU A 60 4.81 2.86 -7.75
CA LEU A 60 4.40 4.01 -6.95
C LEU A 60 2.91 4.32 -7.12
N THR A 61 2.38 4.21 -8.34
CA THR A 61 0.93 4.30 -8.58
C THR A 61 0.16 3.22 -7.82
N ALA A 62 0.66 1.98 -7.86
CA ALA A 62 0.02 0.89 -7.12
C ALA A 62 0.02 1.15 -5.61
N MET A 63 1.12 1.69 -5.07
CA MET A 63 1.25 2.09 -3.66
C MET A 63 0.29 3.22 -3.30
N ALA A 64 0.15 4.23 -4.15
CA ALA A 64 -0.80 5.32 -3.95
C ALA A 64 -2.25 4.81 -3.83
N TYR A 65 -2.66 3.89 -4.71
CA TYR A 65 -3.99 3.27 -4.64
C TYR A 65 -4.20 2.42 -3.37
N LEU A 66 -3.15 1.77 -2.86
CA LEU A 66 -3.23 1.01 -1.61
C LEU A 66 -3.47 1.94 -0.41
N ASP A 67 -2.79 3.09 -0.37
CA ASP A 67 -2.89 4.02 0.75
C ASP A 67 -4.27 4.70 0.80
N ASP A 68 -4.79 5.10 -0.37
CA ASP A 68 -6.10 5.74 -0.47
C ASP A 68 -7.28 4.75 -0.33
N GLY A 69 -7.01 3.44 -0.30
CA GLY A 69 -8.03 2.40 -0.16
C GLY A 69 -8.92 2.20 -1.39
N TYR A 70 -8.47 2.64 -2.57
CA TYR A 70 -9.19 2.45 -3.83
C TYR A 70 -8.86 1.07 -4.43
N GLY A 71 -9.90 0.36 -4.88
CA GLY A 71 -9.82 -1.05 -5.31
C GLY A 71 -9.01 -1.37 -6.58
N SER A 72 -8.19 -0.45 -7.08
CA SER A 72 -7.26 -0.68 -8.20
C SER A 72 -5.98 -1.39 -7.77
N SER A 73 -5.71 -1.41 -6.47
CA SER A 73 -4.64 -2.20 -5.86
C SER A 73 -5.17 -3.00 -4.66
N LEU A 74 -4.59 -4.17 -4.43
CA LEU A 74 -4.87 -4.97 -3.24
C LEU A 74 -3.62 -5.68 -2.73
N LEU A 75 -3.51 -5.78 -1.41
CA LEU A 75 -2.52 -6.61 -0.72
C LEU A 75 -3.04 -8.05 -0.68
N SER A 76 -2.26 -8.97 -1.23
CA SER A 76 -2.51 -10.40 -1.10
C SER A 76 -1.51 -11.02 -0.13
N ASP A 77 -2.05 -11.65 0.92
CA ASP A 77 -1.29 -12.48 1.86
C ASP A 77 -0.87 -13.82 1.23
N VAL A 78 -1.49 -14.19 0.09
CA VAL A 78 -1.13 -15.38 -0.66
C VAL A 78 0.06 -15.03 -1.55
N PHE A 79 1.24 -15.16 -0.96
CA PHE A 79 2.52 -14.96 -1.62
C PHE A 79 3.21 -16.29 -1.90
N LEU A 80 3.58 -16.53 -3.16
CA LEU A 80 4.49 -17.62 -3.54
C LEU A 80 5.90 -17.04 -3.67
N ALA A 81 6.70 -17.19 -2.61
CA ALA A 81 8.08 -16.72 -2.60
C ALA A 81 8.87 -17.29 -3.78
N THR A 82 9.51 -16.41 -4.54
CA THR A 82 10.35 -16.81 -5.69
C THR A 82 11.77 -17.19 -5.24
N GLY A 83 12.17 -16.78 -4.03
CA GLY A 83 13.51 -16.96 -3.49
C GLY A 83 14.47 -15.83 -3.89
N GLU A 84 14.00 -14.88 -4.70
CA GLU A 84 14.73 -13.67 -5.07
C GLU A 84 14.51 -12.51 -4.06
N GLU A 85 13.59 -12.69 -3.12
CA GLU A 85 13.26 -11.68 -2.11
C GLU A 85 14.36 -11.57 -1.04
N ILE A 86 14.54 -10.35 -0.53
CA ILE A 86 15.42 -10.05 0.59
C ILE A 86 14.94 -10.88 1.80
N PRO A 87 15.81 -11.69 2.40
CA PRO A 87 15.45 -12.49 3.54
C PRO A 87 15.21 -11.60 4.76
N LYS A 88 14.27 -12.00 5.62
CA LYS A 88 13.74 -11.19 6.72
C LYS A 88 14.84 -10.69 7.65
N GLU A 89 15.81 -11.54 7.97
CA GLU A 89 16.98 -11.25 8.80
C GLU A 89 17.90 -10.14 8.27
N LYS A 90 17.80 -9.78 6.99
CA LYS A 90 18.57 -8.66 6.42
C LYS A 90 17.81 -7.33 6.45
N LEU A 91 16.50 -7.33 6.74
CA LEU A 91 15.64 -6.15 6.61
C LEU A 91 16.16 -4.95 7.39
N VAL A 92 16.63 -5.15 8.61
CA VAL A 92 17.11 -4.06 9.47
C VAL A 92 18.28 -3.32 8.82
N SER A 93 19.28 -4.06 8.34
CA SER A 93 20.43 -3.47 7.63
C SER A 93 20.04 -2.78 6.32
N ILE A 94 19.01 -3.29 5.63
CA ILE A 94 18.50 -2.71 4.39
C ILE A 94 17.73 -1.43 4.68
N ILE A 95 16.83 -1.42 5.67
CA ILE A 95 16.09 -0.24 6.10
C ILE A 95 17.08 0.85 6.52
N GLN A 96 18.07 0.55 7.36
CA GLN A 96 19.13 1.50 7.74
C GLN A 96 19.81 2.13 6.52
N ARG A 97 20.25 1.30 5.57
CA ARG A 97 20.99 1.73 4.38
C ARG A 97 20.12 2.55 3.44
N GLU A 98 18.87 2.17 3.26
CA GLU A 98 17.96 2.79 2.29
C GLU A 98 17.30 4.05 2.86
N SER A 99 16.93 4.06 4.14
CA SER A 99 16.44 5.27 4.82
C SER A 99 17.47 6.39 4.83
N ALA A 100 18.76 6.09 5.01
CA ALA A 100 19.82 7.10 4.94
C ALA A 100 19.97 7.76 3.54
N LYS A 101 19.43 7.13 2.49
CA LYS A 101 19.41 7.69 1.12
C LYS A 101 18.08 8.38 0.83
N ALA A 102 16.97 7.78 1.27
CA ALA A 102 15.61 8.25 1.05
C ALA A 102 15.30 9.51 1.88
N ASP A 103 15.82 9.57 3.10
CA ASP A 103 15.67 10.66 4.05
C ASP A 103 17.03 11.02 4.67
N PRO A 104 17.93 11.68 3.91
CA PRO A 104 19.26 12.02 4.40
C PRO A 104 19.24 13.03 5.56
N LEU A 105 18.12 13.76 5.70
CA LEU A 105 17.90 14.71 6.79
C LEU A 105 17.35 14.03 8.05
N GLN A 106 16.98 12.75 7.97
CA GLN A 106 16.41 11.96 9.08
C GLN A 106 15.18 12.63 9.69
N ILE A 107 14.34 13.25 8.86
CA ILE A 107 13.09 13.88 9.28
C ILE A 107 12.09 12.84 9.80
N LEU A 108 11.98 11.70 9.13
CA LEU A 108 10.99 10.66 9.39
C LEU A 108 11.53 9.53 10.25
N LEU A 109 12.81 9.19 10.12
CA LEU A 109 13.42 8.15 10.92
C LEU A 109 14.83 8.57 11.35
N PRO A 110 15.03 8.87 12.65
CA PRO A 110 16.35 8.85 13.23
C PRO A 110 16.87 7.40 13.18
N SER A 111 17.82 7.13 12.28
CA SER A 111 18.38 5.79 12.04
C SER A 111 18.93 5.10 13.30
N ALA A 112 19.25 5.89 14.33
CA ALA A 112 19.68 5.44 15.65
C ALA A 112 18.59 4.74 16.48
N LEU A 113 17.32 4.84 16.09
CA LEU A 113 16.18 4.32 16.86
C LEU A 113 15.68 2.94 16.40
N LEU A 114 16.30 2.34 15.38
CA LEU A 114 15.87 1.03 14.86
C LEU A 114 16.17 -0.11 15.84
N ASP A 115 15.15 -0.59 16.54
CA ASP A 115 15.20 -1.86 17.28
C ASP A 115 15.08 -3.05 16.32
N GLU A 116 16.19 -3.77 16.16
CA GLU A 116 16.29 -4.95 15.29
C GLU A 116 15.21 -5.99 15.61
N LYS A 117 14.92 -6.21 16.90
CA LYS A 117 13.95 -7.22 17.32
C LYS A 117 12.53 -6.82 16.91
N ALA A 118 12.15 -5.56 17.13
CA ALA A 118 10.83 -5.06 16.81
C ALA A 118 10.54 -5.10 15.29
N VAL A 119 11.54 -4.76 14.47
CA VAL A 119 11.45 -4.87 13.00
C VAL A 119 11.19 -6.31 12.58
N LEU A 120 11.99 -7.24 13.09
CA LEU A 120 11.91 -8.65 12.70
C LEU A 120 10.64 -9.33 13.22
N GLU A 121 10.02 -8.86 14.30
CA GLU A 121 8.75 -9.43 14.76
C GLU A 121 7.58 -8.98 13.87
N ASN A 122 7.52 -7.70 13.49
CA ASN A 122 6.35 -7.14 12.83
C ASN A 122 6.44 -7.07 11.30
N ALA A 123 7.61 -7.27 10.69
CA ALA A 123 7.72 -7.22 9.24
C ALA A 123 6.96 -8.36 8.54
N GLN A 124 6.15 -7.98 7.54
CA GLN A 124 5.29 -8.84 6.74
C GLN A 124 5.59 -8.65 5.24
N LEU A 125 5.56 -9.76 4.51
CA LEU A 125 5.80 -9.79 3.07
C LEU A 125 4.48 -10.01 2.35
N TYR A 126 4.13 -9.08 1.47
CA TYR A 126 2.90 -9.09 0.69
C TYR A 126 3.19 -9.20 -0.79
N ASN A 127 2.18 -9.62 -1.56
CA ASN A 127 2.14 -9.39 -2.99
C ASN A 127 1.18 -8.22 -3.28
N VAL A 128 1.70 -7.16 -3.90
CA VAL A 128 0.85 -6.06 -4.40
C VAL A 128 0.32 -6.48 -5.75
N ILE A 129 -1.00 -6.56 -5.88
CA ILE A 129 -1.67 -6.82 -7.16
C ILE A 129 -2.24 -5.49 -7.66
N TYR A 130 -1.75 -5.05 -8.81
CA TYR A 130 -2.11 -3.79 -9.45
C TYR A 130 -2.86 -4.03 -10.76
N ILE A 131 -4.00 -3.37 -10.92
CA ILE A 131 -4.87 -3.52 -12.10
C ILE A 131 -4.86 -2.20 -12.89
N ASN A 132 -4.09 -2.15 -13.97
CA ASN A 132 -4.03 -1.00 -14.88
C ASN A 132 -4.28 -1.40 -16.33
N GLY A 133 -5.47 -1.94 -16.60
CA GLY A 133 -5.80 -2.56 -17.90
C GLY A 133 -5.10 -3.91 -18.17
N VAL A 134 -4.01 -4.19 -17.46
CA VAL A 134 -3.35 -5.49 -17.33
C VAL A 134 -3.05 -5.73 -15.85
N THR A 135 -3.24 -6.96 -15.37
CA THR A 135 -2.91 -7.34 -14.00
C THR A 135 -1.40 -7.55 -13.88
N GLN A 136 -0.76 -6.76 -13.03
CA GLN A 136 0.64 -6.88 -12.65
C GLN A 136 0.74 -7.20 -11.16
N SER A 137 1.82 -7.86 -10.74
CA SER A 137 2.09 -8.01 -9.31
C SER A 137 3.58 -7.93 -8.96
N PHE A 138 3.87 -7.43 -7.77
CA PHE A 138 5.23 -7.34 -7.24
C PHE A 138 5.26 -7.56 -5.72
N PRO A 139 6.35 -8.17 -5.20
CA PRO A 139 6.49 -8.41 -3.78
C PRO A 139 6.91 -7.14 -3.02
N LEU A 140 6.28 -6.91 -1.87
CA LEU A 140 6.50 -5.74 -1.01
C LEU A 140 6.71 -6.17 0.43
N TRP A 141 7.81 -5.75 1.04
CA TRP A 141 7.99 -5.79 2.49
C TRP A 141 7.29 -4.59 3.12
N VAL A 142 6.46 -4.84 4.12
CA VAL A 142 5.98 -3.81 5.05
C VAL A 142 6.61 -4.11 6.41
N ALA A 143 7.41 -3.18 6.91
CA ALA A 143 8.07 -3.29 8.20
C ALA A 143 7.57 -2.21 9.13
N GLU A 144 7.04 -2.62 10.29
CA GLU A 144 6.56 -1.71 11.33
C GLU A 144 7.44 -1.79 12.58
N ILE A 145 7.71 -0.64 13.17
CA ILE A 145 8.60 -0.51 14.32
C ILE A 145 7.91 0.33 15.37
N SER A 146 7.66 -0.28 16.51
CA SER A 146 6.95 0.34 17.61
C SER A 146 7.97 0.87 18.63
N ILE A 147 8.12 2.19 18.73
CA ILE A 147 9.10 2.86 19.61
C ILE A 147 8.34 3.83 20.50
N GLU A 148 8.42 3.66 21.82
CA GLU A 148 7.73 4.55 22.79
C GLU A 148 6.24 4.72 22.46
N GLU A 149 5.83 5.88 21.97
CA GLU A 149 4.45 6.21 21.55
C GLU A 149 4.26 6.23 20.03
N PHE A 150 5.28 5.92 19.23
CA PHE A 150 5.25 5.98 17.77
C PHE A 150 5.34 4.61 17.11
N ILE A 151 4.74 4.51 15.94
CA ILE A 151 4.89 3.41 15.00
C ILE A 151 5.50 4.00 13.73
N PHE A 152 6.64 3.46 13.33
CA PHE A 152 7.28 3.76 12.06
C PHE A 152 6.98 2.64 11.08
N SER A 153 6.42 2.95 9.92
CA SER A 153 6.10 1.99 8.87
C SER A 153 6.91 2.26 7.61
N PHE A 154 7.46 1.21 7.03
CA PHE A 154 8.25 1.24 5.80
C PHE A 154 7.64 0.30 4.78
N SER A 155 7.36 0.80 3.59
CA SER A 155 7.00 -0.02 2.43
C SER A 155 8.21 -0.13 1.51
N LEU A 156 8.76 -1.33 1.35
CA LEU A 156 9.99 -1.58 0.59
C LEU A 156 9.76 -2.61 -0.52
N ASP A 157 10.33 -2.36 -1.70
CA ASP A 157 10.45 -3.38 -2.74
C ASP A 157 11.17 -4.61 -2.20
N ALA A 158 10.52 -5.78 -2.28
CA ALA A 158 11.05 -6.94 -1.58
C ALA A 158 12.32 -7.53 -2.18
N ARG A 159 12.71 -7.15 -3.40
CA ARG A 159 13.91 -7.67 -4.08
C ARG A 159 15.08 -6.69 -4.00
N THR A 160 14.81 -5.40 -4.19
CA THR A 160 15.82 -4.35 -4.23
C THR A 160 16.02 -3.66 -2.88
N GLY A 161 15.01 -3.71 -2.01
CA GLY A 161 14.98 -2.99 -0.74
C GLY A 161 14.63 -1.51 -0.90
N LYS A 162 14.32 -1.06 -2.12
CA LYS A 162 13.99 0.35 -2.36
C LYS A 162 12.74 0.75 -1.58
N ILE A 163 12.82 1.85 -0.83
CA ILE A 163 11.70 2.37 -0.03
C ILE A 163 10.74 3.15 -0.94
N TYR A 164 9.46 2.78 -0.92
CA TYR A 164 8.39 3.47 -1.65
C TYR A 164 7.55 4.40 -0.78
N ALA A 165 7.44 4.11 0.52
CA ALA A 165 6.76 4.98 1.47
C ALA A 165 7.35 4.83 2.87
N MET A 166 7.34 5.92 3.64
CA MET A 166 7.73 6.01 5.03
C MET A 166 6.65 6.75 5.81
N LYS A 167 6.22 6.19 6.94
CA LYS A 167 5.22 6.80 7.82
C LYS A 167 5.66 6.74 9.26
N ALA A 168 5.34 7.77 10.03
CA ALA A 168 5.44 7.76 11.49
C ALA A 168 4.12 8.26 12.07
N TYR A 169 3.46 7.44 12.91
CA TYR A 169 2.17 7.76 13.53
C TYR A 169 2.13 7.31 14.98
N ASN A 170 1.26 7.94 15.80
CA ASN A 170 1.17 7.62 17.23
C ASN A 170 0.39 6.30 17.48
N LYS A 171 0.86 5.46 18.42
CA LYS A 171 0.27 4.19 18.87
C LYS A 171 -1.15 4.34 19.43
N GLY A 172 -1.52 5.53 19.90
CA GLY A 172 -2.83 5.81 20.51
C GLY A 172 -4.00 5.89 19.54
N VAL A 173 -3.76 5.85 18.22
CA VAL A 173 -4.82 6.17 17.25
C VAL A 173 -5.56 4.92 16.77
N GLY A 174 -6.62 4.60 17.53
CA GLY A 174 -7.81 3.85 17.10
C GLY A 174 -9.13 4.46 17.60
N THR A 175 -9.08 5.54 18.39
CA THR A 175 -10.26 6.19 18.98
C THR A 175 -10.02 7.68 19.16
N ALA A 176 -10.79 8.49 18.43
CA ALA A 176 -11.16 9.89 18.69
C ALA A 176 -10.16 10.78 19.45
N GLY A 177 -9.46 11.62 18.69
CA GLY A 177 -9.14 13.02 19.01
C GLY A 177 -8.31 13.30 20.27
N PHE A 178 -7.00 13.47 20.10
CA PHE A 178 -6.15 14.30 20.96
C PHE A 178 -5.02 14.93 20.14
N SER A 179 -4.64 16.16 20.52
CA SER A 179 -3.59 16.97 19.91
C SER A 179 -2.20 16.47 20.29
N ILE A 180 -1.33 16.40 19.30
CA ILE A 180 0.11 16.19 19.46
C ILE A 180 0.73 17.51 19.90
N GLU A 181 0.89 17.73 21.20
CA GLU A 181 1.47 19.00 21.68
C GLU A 181 2.76 18.82 22.49
N GLU A 182 3.19 17.60 22.87
CA GLU A 182 4.37 17.48 23.75
C GLU A 182 5.50 16.52 23.29
N ASP A 183 5.25 15.46 22.51
CA ASP A 183 6.32 14.48 22.20
C ASP A 183 6.74 14.37 20.72
N LEU A 184 6.04 15.03 19.79
CA LEU A 184 6.56 15.37 18.44
C LEU A 184 6.90 16.86 18.32
N LEU A 185 7.13 17.56 19.43
CA LEU A 185 7.67 18.92 19.46
C LEU A 185 9.00 19.09 18.70
N PHE A 186 9.61 18.00 18.22
CA PHE A 186 10.72 18.04 17.26
C PHE A 186 10.30 18.36 15.80
N LEU A 187 9.01 18.30 15.45
CA LEU A 187 8.48 18.48 14.09
C LEU A 187 7.72 19.81 13.87
N GLU A 188 7.06 20.35 14.90
CA GLU A 188 6.32 21.63 14.78
C GLU A 188 7.23 22.86 14.60
N GLU A 189 8.50 22.79 15.06
CA GLU A 189 9.49 23.86 14.86
C GLU A 189 10.41 23.63 13.64
N GLN A 190 10.15 22.62 12.80
CA GLN A 190 10.98 22.37 11.63
C GLN A 190 10.68 23.39 10.54
N ASP A 191 11.73 24.06 10.07
CA ASP A 191 11.70 24.95 8.92
C ASP A 191 10.99 24.25 7.74
N PRO A 192 9.89 24.81 7.18
CA PRO A 192 9.22 24.32 5.97
C PRO A 192 10.20 23.92 4.84
N TYR A 193 11.34 24.61 4.78
CA TYR A 193 12.43 24.31 3.87
C TYR A 193 13.03 22.90 4.04
N LEU A 194 13.07 22.33 5.24
CA LEU A 194 13.58 20.99 5.51
C LEU A 194 12.66 19.92 4.94
N TYR A 195 11.34 20.07 5.09
CA TYR A 195 10.37 19.14 4.50
C TYR A 195 10.42 19.16 2.97
N GLN A 196 10.56 20.35 2.37
CA GLN A 196 10.78 20.46 0.93
C GLN A 196 12.07 19.74 0.48
N GLN A 197 13.17 19.94 1.21
CA GLN A 197 14.43 19.25 0.91
C GLN A 197 14.33 17.73 1.06
N ALA A 198 13.63 17.24 2.08
CA ALA A 198 13.41 15.81 2.27
C ALA A 198 12.59 15.22 1.11
N LEU A 199 11.52 15.91 0.70
CA LEU A 199 10.71 15.46 -0.43
C LEU A 199 11.50 15.44 -1.74
N LEU A 200 12.33 16.46 -2.00
CA LEU A 200 13.23 16.50 -3.15
C LEU A 200 14.29 15.38 -3.10
N ALA A 201 14.87 15.12 -1.93
CA ALA A 201 15.82 14.03 -1.73
C ALA A 201 15.17 12.66 -1.97
N PHE A 202 13.94 12.48 -1.49
CA PHE A 202 13.17 11.26 -1.68
C PHE A 202 12.80 11.03 -3.16
N ALA A 203 12.37 12.08 -3.88
CA ALA A 203 12.15 12.00 -5.32
C ALA A 203 13.44 11.60 -6.06
N ALA A 204 14.57 12.26 -5.73
CA ALA A 204 15.88 11.93 -6.32
C ALA A 204 16.30 10.48 -6.04
N TYR A 205 16.04 9.97 -4.83
CA TYR A 205 16.27 8.58 -4.45
C TYR A 205 15.44 7.59 -5.28
N LEU A 206 14.18 7.93 -5.56
CA LEU A 206 13.31 7.15 -6.42
C LEU A 206 13.74 7.20 -7.90
N GLY A 207 14.61 8.14 -8.28
CA GLY A 207 15.16 8.27 -9.64
C GLY A 207 14.60 9.47 -10.41
N TYR A 208 13.79 10.27 -9.75
CA TYR A 208 13.15 11.46 -10.29
C TYR A 208 14.04 12.69 -10.02
N LYS A 209 14.60 13.30 -11.07
CA LYS A 209 15.57 14.40 -10.98
C LYS A 209 15.09 15.63 -11.76
N ASP A 210 15.60 16.79 -11.38
CA ASP A 210 15.37 18.07 -12.06
C ASP A 210 13.89 18.50 -12.11
N ILE A 211 13.16 18.26 -11.01
CA ILE A 211 11.71 18.50 -10.94
C ILE A 211 11.43 19.80 -10.18
N ALA A 212 10.45 20.55 -10.68
CA ALA A 212 9.93 21.73 -10.00
C ALA A 212 8.97 21.29 -8.89
N LEU A 213 9.18 21.82 -7.68
CA LEU A 213 8.27 21.64 -6.56
C LEU A 213 7.09 22.60 -6.75
N GLU A 214 5.87 22.08 -6.77
CA GLU A 214 4.67 22.93 -6.73
C GLU A 214 4.27 23.10 -5.26
N GLU A 215 4.67 24.23 -4.69
CA GLU A 215 4.35 24.57 -3.31
C GLU A 215 2.87 24.94 -3.19
N TYR A 216 2.10 24.16 -2.43
CA TYR A 216 0.77 24.57 -1.98
C TYR A 216 0.88 25.10 -0.55
N THR A 217 0.74 26.42 -0.42
CA THR A 217 0.95 27.16 0.84
C THR A 217 -0.25 27.12 1.79
N LYS A 218 -1.21 26.21 1.60
CA LYS A 218 -2.50 26.31 2.28
C LYS A 218 -2.80 25.23 3.31
N ASP A 219 -2.13 24.09 3.23
CA ASP A 219 -2.44 22.92 4.05
C ASP A 219 -1.11 22.17 4.32
N ASP A 220 -1.03 21.45 5.43
CA ASP A 220 0.18 20.87 6.05
C ASP A 220 0.87 19.75 5.22
N PHE A 221 1.27 20.05 3.98
CA PHE A 221 1.96 19.13 3.09
C PHE A 221 2.72 19.81 1.93
N PHE A 222 3.75 19.14 1.42
CA PHE A 222 4.42 19.50 0.16
C PHE A 222 4.20 18.40 -0.88
N SER A 223 4.17 18.77 -2.16
CA SER A 223 3.95 17.80 -3.24
C SER A 223 4.81 18.08 -4.47
N ILE A 224 5.15 17.00 -5.18
CA ILE A 224 5.81 16.98 -6.47
C ILE A 224 4.91 16.23 -7.43
N TYR A 225 4.41 16.92 -8.45
CA TYR A 225 3.57 16.36 -9.50
C TYR A 225 4.42 15.93 -10.70
N PHE A 226 3.99 14.85 -11.35
CA PHE A 226 4.64 14.33 -12.55
C PHE A 226 3.60 14.31 -13.67
N GLU A 227 3.86 15.04 -14.76
CA GLU A 227 2.90 15.20 -15.87
C GLU A 227 2.46 13.85 -16.49
N GLU A 228 3.36 12.86 -16.49
CA GLU A 228 3.13 11.55 -17.13
C GLU A 228 2.64 10.47 -16.15
N GLU A 229 2.53 10.77 -14.84
CA GLU A 229 2.19 9.77 -13.83
C GLU A 229 0.80 10.02 -13.22
N SER A 230 0.12 8.93 -12.86
CA SER A 230 -1.17 8.96 -12.14
C SER A 230 -1.03 9.11 -10.63
N PHE A 231 0.15 9.52 -10.15
CA PHE A 231 0.42 9.80 -8.75
C PHE A 231 1.21 11.10 -8.61
N PHE A 232 1.22 11.67 -7.42
CA PHE A 232 2.18 12.68 -6.99
C PHE A 232 2.94 12.17 -5.77
N LEU A 233 4.17 12.65 -5.56
CA LEU A 233 4.89 12.41 -4.31
C LEU A 233 4.57 13.53 -3.35
N SER A 234 4.43 13.22 -2.08
CA SER A 234 4.25 14.24 -1.06
C SER A 234 4.95 13.88 0.24
N ILE A 235 5.10 14.91 1.06
CA ILE A 235 5.31 14.77 2.49
C ILE A 235 4.12 15.46 3.17
N PHE A 236 3.33 14.67 3.90
CA PHE A 236 2.20 15.13 4.70
C PHE A 236 2.63 15.14 6.16
N PHE A 237 2.23 16.18 6.88
CA PHE A 237 2.37 16.25 8.33
C PHE A 237 1.02 16.67 8.88
N THR A 238 0.52 15.90 9.83
CA THR A 238 -0.74 16.16 10.51
C THR A 238 -0.49 16.08 12.00
N ASP A 239 -1.46 16.50 12.80
CA ASP A 239 -1.50 16.25 14.24
C ASP A 239 -1.58 14.74 14.60
N MET A 240 -1.35 13.80 13.68
CA MET A 240 -1.42 12.34 13.95
C MET A 240 -0.32 11.53 13.28
N GLU A 241 0.19 12.02 12.14
CA GLU A 241 1.07 11.27 11.26
C GLU A 241 1.95 12.23 10.46
N ILE A 242 3.21 11.83 10.27
CA ILE A 242 4.04 12.32 9.17
C ILE A 242 4.24 11.17 8.18
N SER A 243 4.00 11.43 6.90
CA SER A 243 4.07 10.45 5.82
C SER A 243 4.83 11.03 4.63
N MET A 244 5.69 10.23 4.02
CA MET A 244 6.35 10.55 2.75
C MET A 244 6.20 9.38 1.79
N GLY A 245 5.58 9.63 0.64
CA GLY A 245 5.20 8.57 -0.28
C GLY A 245 4.37 9.06 -1.47
N PRO A 246 3.88 8.14 -2.32
CA PRO A 246 3.02 8.44 -3.45
C PRO A 246 1.53 8.50 -3.07
N HIS A 247 0.77 9.38 -3.70
CA HIS A 247 -0.68 9.58 -3.53
C HIS A 247 -1.39 9.76 -4.87
N ILE A 248 -2.68 9.42 -4.97
CA ILE A 248 -3.46 9.55 -6.21
C ILE A 248 -4.00 10.97 -6.35
N TRP A 249 -4.10 11.44 -7.61
CA TRP A 249 -4.76 12.69 -8.02
C TRP A 249 -6.24 12.80 -7.59
#